data_AF-A0AAV0L5Y8-F1
#
_entry.id   AF-A0AAV0L5Y8-F1
#
_cell.length_a   1.000
_cell.length_b   1.000
_cell.length_c   1.000
_cell.angle_alpha   90.00
_cell.angle_beta   90.00
_cell.angle_gamma   90.00
#
_symmetry.space_group_name_H-M   'P 1'
#
loop_
_entity.id
_entity.type
_entity.pdbx_description
1 polymer ?
#
loop_
_entity_poly.entity_id
_entity_poly.type
_entity_poly.pdbx_seq_one_letter_code
_entity_poly.pdbx_strand_id
1 'polypeptide(L)'
;MEDETQHKSTQQLTSSFLHSFRGAARNLGVNNRIFSLSVSADIQPAATTVILDLETVSAATSLLSSDPNLFKLSKLLTDLKTLHRDLEKLSGYSLKSILRRRITTYRIYQHGFKIEAEIQVYFDGEQIQKLARTLQLTEGEEEEKFRLLEEFVERLGTRFDSEFQESILKAKLFSILESQLCESDQWPTSRVKERVARDIVGLVRFNKDVLVDLV
;
A
#
# COMPACT_ATOMS: atom_id res chain seq x y z
N MET A 1 -27.43 11.34 9.11
CA MET A 1 -27.02 12.15 7.93
C MET A 1 -25.75 12.96 8.21
N GLU A 2 -25.53 13.49 9.41
CA GLU A 2 -24.25 14.15 9.76
C GLU A 2 -23.07 13.17 9.89
N ASP A 3 -23.30 11.95 10.36
CA ASP A 3 -22.26 10.94 10.63
C ASP A 3 -21.60 10.37 9.35
N GLU A 4 -22.38 10.10 8.28
CA GLU A 4 -21.84 9.61 6.99
C GLU A 4 -20.99 10.66 6.26
N THR A 5 -21.33 11.94 6.41
CA THR A 5 -20.62 13.04 5.74
C THR A 5 -19.25 13.27 6.38
N GLN A 6 -19.17 13.09 7.71
CA GLN A 6 -17.95 13.23 8.48
C GLN A 6 -17.00 12.04 8.22
N HIS A 7 -17.54 10.81 8.16
CA HIS A 7 -16.76 9.60 7.86
C HIS A 7 -16.13 9.63 6.44
N LYS A 8 -16.90 10.09 5.44
CA LYS A 8 -16.43 10.20 4.05
C LYS A 8 -15.31 11.25 3.88
N SER A 9 -15.40 12.34 4.62
CA SER A 9 -14.39 13.41 4.63
C SER A 9 -13.09 12.95 5.29
N THR A 10 -13.16 12.19 6.38
CA THR A 10 -11.98 11.62 7.05
C THR A 10 -11.29 10.58 6.18
N GLN A 11 -12.03 9.70 5.49
CA GLN A 11 -11.45 8.72 4.56
C GLN A 11 -10.72 9.36 3.38
N GLN A 12 -11.28 10.43 2.79
CA GLN A 12 -10.63 11.15 1.70
C GLN A 12 -9.32 11.82 2.12
N LEU A 13 -9.30 12.42 3.32
CA LEU A 13 -8.09 13.02 3.88
C LEU A 13 -7.02 11.96 4.17
N THR A 14 -7.42 10.82 4.75
CA THR A 14 -6.52 9.68 4.97
C THR A 14 -5.95 9.16 3.66
N SER A 15 -6.77 8.95 2.64
CA SER A 15 -6.34 8.46 1.33
C SER A 15 -5.34 9.40 0.64
N SER A 16 -5.62 10.71 0.64
CA SER A 16 -4.72 11.73 0.08
C SER A 16 -3.37 11.79 0.81
N PHE A 17 -3.40 11.71 2.14
CA PHE A 17 -2.19 11.62 2.96
C PHE A 17 -1.39 10.37 2.64
N LEU A 18 -2.03 9.19 2.64
CA LEU A 18 -1.37 7.91 2.36
C LEU A 18 -0.75 7.89 0.96
N HIS A 19 -1.42 8.45 -0.05
CA HIS A 19 -0.88 8.53 -1.41
C HIS A 19 0.39 9.40 -1.47
N SER A 20 0.35 10.58 -0.85
CA SER A 20 1.50 11.50 -0.76
C SER A 20 2.65 10.86 0.01
N PHE A 21 2.33 10.20 1.11
CA PHE A 21 3.28 9.55 1.99
C PHE A 21 3.92 8.31 1.35
N ARG A 22 3.16 7.53 0.57
CA ARG A 22 3.68 6.39 -0.22
C ARG A 22 4.79 6.86 -1.17
N GLY A 23 4.56 7.96 -1.87
CA GLY A 23 5.57 8.55 -2.77
C GLY A 23 6.85 8.94 -2.03
N ALA A 24 6.72 9.57 -0.86
CA ALA A 24 7.86 9.94 -0.02
C ALA A 24 8.63 8.70 0.49
N ALA A 25 7.92 7.66 0.97
CA ALA A 25 8.50 6.42 1.44
C ALA A 25 9.24 5.66 0.32
N ARG A 26 8.68 5.63 -0.89
CA ARG A 26 9.32 5.02 -2.08
C ARG A 26 10.64 5.70 -2.44
N ASN A 27 10.66 7.04 -2.43
CA ASN A 27 11.86 7.81 -2.71
C ASN A 27 12.97 7.61 -1.67
N LEU A 28 12.59 7.26 -0.44
CA LEU A 28 13.54 6.88 0.61
C LEU A 28 14.21 5.55 0.24
N GLY A 29 13.42 4.52 -0.08
CA GLY A 29 13.92 3.19 -0.38
C GLY A 29 14.89 3.12 -1.58
N VAL A 30 14.64 3.92 -2.62
CA VAL A 30 15.46 3.93 -3.85
C VAL A 30 16.86 4.54 -3.64
N ASN A 31 17.05 5.43 -2.66
CA ASN A 31 18.31 6.14 -2.42
C ASN A 31 19.39 5.34 -1.68
N ASN A 32 19.40 4.02 -1.89
CA ASN A 32 20.20 3.07 -1.14
C ASN A 32 21.68 3.04 -1.54
N ARG A 33 22.40 4.16 -1.41
CA ARG A 33 23.87 4.22 -1.57
C ARG A 33 24.56 3.75 -0.28
N ILE A 34 24.40 2.47 0.07
CA ILE A 34 24.86 1.91 1.36
C ILE A 34 26.40 1.87 1.47
N PHE A 35 27.15 1.84 0.38
CA PHE A 35 28.59 1.51 0.43
C PHE A 35 29.54 2.55 -0.17
N SER A 36 29.16 3.82 -0.33
CA SER A 36 30.18 4.84 -0.63
C SER A 36 30.99 5.18 0.63
N LEU A 37 32.28 4.87 0.60
CA LEU A 37 33.30 5.25 1.58
C LEU A 37 33.61 6.76 1.58
N SER A 38 32.91 7.56 0.78
CA SER A 38 33.10 9.00 0.75
C SER A 38 32.60 9.64 2.05
N VAL A 39 33.53 10.30 2.75
CA VAL A 39 33.31 11.13 3.94
C VAL A 39 32.37 12.32 3.66
N SER A 40 32.04 12.58 2.38
CA SER A 40 31.21 13.69 1.92
C SER A 40 29.78 13.32 1.52
N ALA A 41 29.29 12.12 1.85
CA ALA A 41 27.86 11.86 1.70
C ALA A 41 27.13 12.62 2.82
N ASP A 42 26.89 13.91 2.59
CA ASP A 42 25.79 14.62 3.23
C ASP A 42 24.56 13.74 3.02
N ILE A 43 24.18 13.06 4.11
CA ILE A 43 22.94 12.33 4.23
C ILE A 43 21.88 13.40 4.01
N GLN A 44 21.32 13.49 2.80
CA GLN A 44 20.38 14.53 2.40
C GLN A 44 19.32 14.69 3.49
N PRO A 45 19.41 15.72 4.36
CA PRO A 45 18.46 15.92 5.46
C PRO A 45 17.05 16.12 4.91
N ALA A 46 16.97 16.63 3.68
CA ALA A 46 15.77 16.84 2.90
C ALA A 46 14.90 15.58 2.73
N ALA A 47 15.48 14.39 2.55
CA ALA A 47 14.69 13.17 2.37
C ALA A 47 14.05 12.68 3.68
N THR A 48 14.72 12.89 4.80
CA THR A 48 14.19 12.59 6.15
C THR A 48 13.19 13.64 6.62
N THR A 49 13.38 14.92 6.30
CA THR A 49 12.45 15.99 6.69
C THR A 49 11.12 15.92 5.94
N VAL A 50 11.12 15.53 4.66
CA VAL A 50 9.89 15.39 3.85
C VAL A 50 8.96 14.28 4.38
N ILE A 51 9.50 13.25 5.02
CA ILE A 51 8.73 12.16 5.65
C ILE A 51 8.28 12.53 7.07
N LEU A 52 8.94 13.51 7.67
CA LEU A 52 8.87 13.81 9.10
C LEU A 52 8.55 15.28 9.34
N ASP A 53 7.51 15.81 8.68
CA ASP A 53 6.69 16.78 9.38
C ASP A 53 6.09 16.03 10.58
N LEU A 54 6.85 15.98 11.67
CA LEU A 54 6.59 15.18 12.88
C LEU A 54 5.21 15.44 13.48
N GLU A 55 4.69 16.63 13.23
CA GLU A 55 3.34 17.06 13.60
C GLU A 55 2.27 16.37 12.75
N THR A 56 2.47 16.25 11.44
CA THR A 56 1.59 15.51 10.53
C THR A 56 1.64 14.01 10.81
N VAL A 57 2.83 13.45 11.07
CA VAL A 57 2.98 12.04 11.45
C VAL A 57 2.35 11.75 12.80
N SER A 58 2.45 12.67 13.78
CA SER A 58 1.83 12.48 15.09
C SER A 58 0.30 12.54 15.02
N ALA A 59 -0.25 13.50 14.26
CA ALA A 59 -1.68 13.58 14.01
C ALA A 59 -2.18 12.34 13.24
N ALA A 60 -1.43 11.90 12.22
CA ALA A 60 -1.72 10.69 11.46
C ALA A 60 -1.66 9.44 12.35
N THR A 61 -0.66 9.27 13.23
CA THR A 61 -0.58 8.08 14.09
C THR A 61 -1.80 7.92 15.00
N SER A 62 -2.39 9.01 15.48
CA SER A 62 -3.62 8.99 16.28
C SER A 62 -4.82 8.53 15.44
N LEU A 63 -4.99 9.11 14.24
CA LEU A 63 -6.05 8.74 13.30
C LEU A 63 -5.92 7.29 12.82
N LEU A 64 -4.71 6.88 12.44
CA LEU A 64 -4.40 5.55 11.93
C LEU A 64 -4.47 4.47 13.02
N SER A 65 -4.24 4.80 14.29
CA SER A 65 -4.35 3.84 15.40
C SER A 65 -5.78 3.41 15.70
N SER A 66 -6.75 4.22 15.28
CA SER A 66 -8.18 3.93 15.46
C SER A 66 -8.71 2.94 14.44
N ASP A 67 -8.05 2.79 13.29
CA ASP A 67 -8.43 1.83 12.24
C ASP A 67 -7.61 0.54 12.39
N PRO A 68 -8.27 -0.63 12.61
CA PRO A 68 -7.60 -1.92 12.70
C PRO A 68 -6.69 -2.23 11.50
N ASN A 69 -7.05 -1.77 10.30
CA ASN A 69 -6.29 -2.01 9.07
C ASN A 69 -5.06 -1.11 8.94
N LEU A 70 -4.98 -0.02 9.72
CA LEU A 70 -3.89 0.96 9.69
C LEU A 70 -3.04 0.94 10.97
N PHE A 71 -3.39 0.10 11.94
CA PHE A 71 -2.67 -0.03 13.20
C PHE A 71 -1.18 -0.41 13.00
N LYS A 72 -0.90 -1.33 12.08
CA LYS A 72 0.47 -1.74 11.74
C LYS A 72 1.27 -0.58 11.13
N LEU A 73 0.63 0.23 10.29
CA LEU A 73 1.21 1.47 9.76
C LEU A 73 1.51 2.49 10.86
N SER A 74 0.59 2.68 11.81
CA SER A 74 0.79 3.57 12.97
C SER A 74 2.01 3.14 13.82
N LYS A 75 2.19 1.82 14.01
CA LYS A 75 3.36 1.28 14.70
C LYS A 75 4.66 1.57 13.92
N LEU A 76 4.69 1.32 12.61
CA LEU A 76 5.85 1.60 11.76
C LEU A 76 6.23 3.09 11.77
N LEU A 77 5.24 3.98 11.76
CA LEU A 77 5.42 5.43 11.87
C LEU A 77 6.01 5.83 13.23
N THR A 78 5.52 5.22 14.31
CA THR A 78 6.05 5.44 15.66
C THR A 78 7.50 4.96 15.75
N ASP A 79 7.80 3.78 15.24
CA ASP A 79 9.17 3.24 15.20
C ASP A 79 10.09 4.15 14.37
N LEU A 80 9.64 4.62 13.21
CA LEU A 80 10.38 5.59 12.39
C LEU A 80 10.67 6.90 13.15
N LYS A 81 9.69 7.43 13.89
CA LYS A 81 9.85 8.62 14.74
C LYS A 81 10.91 8.39 15.82
N THR A 82 10.94 7.21 16.45
CA THR A 82 11.97 6.88 17.43
C THR A 82 13.37 6.80 16.81
N LEU A 83 13.49 6.17 15.63
CA LEU A 83 14.75 6.06 14.91
C LEU A 83 15.31 7.43 14.49
N HIS A 84 14.43 8.35 14.06
CA HIS A 84 14.85 9.71 13.73
C HIS A 84 15.37 10.45 14.97
N ARG A 85 14.64 10.39 16.09
CA ARG A 85 15.08 11.01 17.34
C ARG A 85 16.41 10.44 17.83
N ASP A 86 16.61 9.14 17.66
CA ASP A 86 17.87 8.48 18.01
C ASP A 86 19.01 8.93 17.08
N LEU A 87 18.72 9.17 15.79
CA LEU A 87 19.68 9.74 14.84
C LEU A 87 20.12 11.16 15.23
N GLU A 88 19.19 12.02 15.63
CA GLU A 88 19.48 13.39 16.09
C GLU A 88 20.36 13.41 17.35
N LYS A 89 20.13 12.46 18.27
CA LYS A 89 20.92 12.32 19.50
C LYS A 89 22.33 11.80 19.29
N LEU A 90 22.62 11.19 18.13
CA LEU A 90 23.97 10.73 17.79
C LEU A 90 24.84 11.93 17.39
N SER A 91 25.31 12.69 18.38
CA SER A 91 26.31 13.74 18.21
C SER A 91 27.72 13.21 18.52
N GLY A 92 28.68 13.52 17.65
CA GLY A 92 30.10 13.16 17.83
C GLY A 92 30.71 12.38 16.67
N TYR A 93 32.03 12.53 16.49
CA TYR A 93 32.81 12.01 15.35
C TYR A 93 33.56 10.70 15.64
N SER A 94 33.22 9.99 16.72
CA SER A 94 33.84 8.70 16.99
C SER A 94 33.43 7.65 15.94
N LEU A 95 34.32 6.70 15.62
CA LEU A 95 34.00 5.58 14.72
C LEU A 95 32.72 4.84 15.15
N LYS A 96 32.52 4.69 16.46
CA LYS A 96 31.30 4.11 17.04
C LYS A 96 30.05 4.94 16.72
N SER A 97 30.14 6.27 16.78
CA SER A 97 29.06 7.19 16.41
C SER A 97 28.74 7.11 14.92
N ILE A 98 29.77 7.10 14.06
CA ILE A 98 29.63 6.98 12.60
C ILE A 98 28.95 5.67 12.21
N LEU A 99 29.39 4.53 12.78
CA LEU A 99 28.78 3.24 12.52
C LEU A 99 27.34 3.17 13.01
N ARG A 100 27.04 3.66 14.21
CA ARG A 100 25.66 3.74 14.73
C ARG A 100 24.77 4.58 13.83
N ARG A 101 25.25 5.75 13.39
CA ARG A 101 24.51 6.64 12.48
C ARG A 101 24.15 5.91 11.19
N ARG A 102 25.11 5.23 10.55
CA ARG A 102 24.86 4.44 9.32
C ARG A 102 23.85 3.30 9.55
N ILE A 103 23.95 2.57 10.66
CA ILE A 103 23.00 1.50 11.01
C ILE A 103 21.60 2.07 11.23
N THR A 104 21.46 3.18 11.96
CA THR A 104 20.17 3.84 12.20
C THR A 104 19.57 4.36 10.89
N THR A 105 20.38 4.98 10.04
CA THR A 105 19.97 5.42 8.70
C THR A 105 19.50 4.25 7.83
N TYR A 106 20.21 3.11 7.84
CA TYR A 106 19.76 1.90 7.13
C TYR A 106 18.42 1.38 7.67
N ARG A 107 18.23 1.39 8.99
CA ARG A 107 16.94 1.02 9.60
C ARG A 107 15.83 1.96 9.17
N ILE A 108 16.08 3.26 9.07
CA ILE A 108 15.12 4.24 8.55
C ILE A 108 14.71 3.89 7.12
N TYR A 109 15.67 3.57 6.23
CA TYR A 109 15.39 3.10 4.87
C TYR A 109 14.53 1.84 4.86
N GLN A 110 14.86 0.85 5.69
CA GLN A 110 14.06 -0.37 5.82
C GLN A 110 12.63 -0.10 6.30
N HIS A 111 12.44 0.86 7.22
CA HIS A 111 11.11 1.25 7.67
C HIS A 111 10.33 1.95 6.57
N GLY A 112 10.99 2.78 5.74
CA GLY A 112 10.37 3.37 4.55
C GLY A 112 9.78 2.32 3.61
N PHE A 113 10.55 1.27 3.29
CA PHE A 113 10.02 0.16 2.47
C PHE A 113 8.83 -0.57 3.10
N LYS A 114 8.90 -0.84 4.42
CA LYS A 114 7.78 -1.48 5.13
C LYS A 114 6.53 -0.61 5.16
N ILE A 115 6.70 0.70 5.34
CA ILE A 115 5.64 1.69 5.30
C ILE A 115 5.00 1.73 3.92
N GLU A 116 5.80 1.81 2.85
CA GLU A 116 5.30 1.80 1.48
C GLU A 116 4.49 0.53 1.19
N ALA A 117 5.00 -0.64 1.60
CA ALA A 117 4.30 -1.90 1.44
C ALA A 117 2.97 -1.93 2.21
N GLU A 118 2.96 -1.47 3.46
CA GLU A 118 1.74 -1.44 4.28
C GLU A 118 0.67 -0.51 3.70
N ILE A 119 1.08 0.64 3.15
CA ILE A 119 0.18 1.56 2.46
C ILE A 119 -0.39 0.90 1.18
N GLN A 120 0.44 0.15 0.46
CA GLN A 120 -0.02 -0.59 -0.71
C GLN A 120 -1.07 -1.64 -0.35
N VAL A 121 -0.86 -2.39 0.73
CA VAL A 121 -1.84 -3.36 1.25
C VAL A 121 -3.19 -2.69 1.57
N TYR A 122 -3.16 -1.50 2.17
CA TYR A 122 -4.39 -0.73 2.43
C TYR A 122 -5.13 -0.38 1.13
N PHE A 123 -4.44 0.23 0.16
CA PHE A 123 -5.05 0.60 -1.12
C PHE A 123 -5.58 -0.59 -1.90
N ASP A 124 -4.82 -1.68 -1.90
CA ASP A 124 -5.22 -2.93 -2.54
C ASP A 124 -6.50 -3.50 -1.89
N GLY A 125 -6.58 -3.47 -0.56
CA GLY A 125 -7.78 -3.86 0.18
C GLY A 125 -8.99 -3.00 -0.18
N GLU A 126 -8.83 -1.67 -0.25
CA GLU A 126 -9.91 -0.76 -0.67
C GLU A 126 -10.35 -1.02 -2.12
N GLN A 127 -9.41 -1.21 -3.04
CA GLN A 127 -9.67 -1.53 -4.45
C GLN A 127 -10.48 -2.83 -4.59
N ILE A 128 -10.05 -3.89 -3.91
CA ILE A 128 -10.75 -5.19 -3.93
C ILE A 128 -12.16 -5.06 -3.35
N GLN A 129 -12.31 -4.37 -2.22
CA GLN A 129 -13.62 -4.15 -1.60
C GLN A 129 -14.54 -3.35 -2.51
N LYS A 130 -14.00 -2.31 -3.16
CA LYS A 130 -14.75 -1.51 -4.14
C LYS A 130 -15.19 -2.38 -5.31
N LEU A 131 -14.28 -3.14 -5.92
CA LEU A 131 -14.59 -4.04 -7.01
C LEU A 131 -15.67 -5.07 -6.63
N ALA A 132 -15.50 -5.74 -5.49
CA ALA A 132 -16.46 -6.73 -5.00
C ALA A 132 -17.87 -6.15 -4.86
N ARG A 133 -17.99 -4.95 -4.26
CA ARG A 133 -19.28 -4.26 -4.11
C ARG A 133 -19.86 -3.86 -5.46
N THR A 134 -19.06 -3.23 -6.33
CA THR A 134 -19.54 -2.76 -7.64
C THR A 134 -19.99 -3.91 -8.52
N LEU A 135 -19.30 -5.06 -8.51
CA LEU A 135 -19.72 -6.23 -9.28
C LEU A 135 -21.01 -6.86 -8.76
N GLN A 136 -21.25 -6.83 -7.45
CA GLN A 136 -22.48 -7.36 -6.84
C GLN A 136 -23.70 -6.46 -7.07
N LEU A 137 -23.52 -5.17 -7.36
CA LEU A 137 -24.61 -4.26 -7.68
C LEU A 137 -25.14 -4.53 -9.09
N THR A 138 -26.45 -4.81 -9.19
CA THR A 138 -27.15 -4.95 -10.48
C THR A 138 -27.21 -3.62 -11.22
N GLU A 139 -27.46 -2.53 -10.49
CA GLU A 139 -27.44 -1.16 -10.99
C GLU A 139 -26.06 -0.56 -10.75
N GLY A 140 -25.26 -0.44 -11.82
CA GLY A 140 -23.95 0.19 -11.76
C GLY A 140 -23.51 0.61 -13.15
N GLU A 141 -22.79 1.74 -13.23
CA GLU A 141 -22.21 2.20 -14.49
C GLU A 141 -21.27 1.11 -15.03
N GLU A 142 -21.61 0.56 -16.18
CA GLU A 142 -20.83 -0.49 -16.83
C GLU A 142 -19.36 -0.07 -17.02
N GLU A 143 -19.15 1.20 -17.32
CA GLU A 143 -17.81 1.77 -17.48
C GLU A 143 -17.03 1.80 -16.16
N GLU A 144 -17.69 1.99 -15.01
CA GLU A 144 -17.03 1.85 -13.71
C GLU A 144 -16.65 0.40 -13.43
N LYS A 145 -17.54 -0.57 -13.72
CA LYS A 145 -17.22 -2.00 -13.61
C LYS A 145 -16.01 -2.35 -14.48
N PHE A 146 -16.02 -1.91 -15.74
CA PHE A 146 -14.94 -2.15 -16.67
C PHE A 146 -13.61 -1.56 -16.18
N ARG A 147 -13.62 -0.30 -15.72
CA ARG A 147 -12.43 0.39 -15.18
C ARG A 147 -11.86 -0.36 -13.97
N LEU A 148 -12.69 -0.79 -13.02
CA LEU A 148 -12.22 -1.49 -11.82
C LEU A 148 -11.65 -2.88 -12.14
N LEU A 149 -12.27 -3.62 -13.09
CA LEU A 149 -11.71 -4.88 -13.60
C LEU A 149 -10.38 -4.64 -14.33
N GLU A 150 -10.24 -3.47 -14.97
CA GLU A 150 -8.99 -3.10 -15.62
C GLU A 150 -7.84 -2.90 -14.63
N GLU A 151 -8.06 -2.06 -13.64
CA GLU A 151 -7.11 -1.81 -12.55
C GLU A 151 -6.76 -3.12 -11.81
N PHE A 152 -7.73 -4.02 -11.64
CA PHE A 152 -7.52 -5.31 -10.99
C PHE A 152 -6.59 -6.24 -11.77
N VAL A 153 -6.78 -6.39 -13.08
CA VAL A 153 -5.87 -7.20 -13.92
C VAL A 153 -4.48 -6.59 -14.00
N GLU A 154 -4.38 -5.26 -14.09
CA GLU A 154 -3.07 -4.60 -14.06
C GLU A 154 -2.34 -4.93 -12.76
N ARG A 155 -3.04 -4.90 -11.62
CA ARG A 155 -2.47 -5.30 -10.33
C ARG A 155 -2.10 -6.79 -10.29
N LEU A 156 -2.93 -7.69 -10.83
CA LEU A 156 -2.60 -9.12 -10.94
C LEU A 156 -1.38 -9.39 -11.83
N GLY A 157 -1.13 -8.53 -12.83
CA GLY A 157 0.03 -8.63 -13.71
C GLY A 157 1.35 -8.19 -13.07
N THR A 158 1.31 -7.64 -11.86
CA THR A 158 2.50 -7.37 -11.06
C THR A 158 3.00 -8.64 -10.35
N ARG A 159 4.12 -8.54 -9.61
CA ARG A 159 4.67 -9.68 -8.86
C ARG A 159 3.65 -10.23 -7.87
N PHE A 160 3.69 -11.55 -7.65
CA PHE A 160 2.92 -12.20 -6.60
C PHE A 160 3.09 -11.50 -5.24
N ASP A 161 1.96 -11.28 -4.57
CA ASP A 161 1.84 -10.61 -3.29
C ASP A 161 0.83 -11.37 -2.42
N SER A 162 1.31 -11.93 -1.31
CA SER A 162 0.50 -12.74 -0.40
C SER A 162 -0.58 -11.93 0.32
N GLU A 163 -0.32 -10.66 0.64
CA GLU A 163 -1.28 -9.79 1.32
C GLU A 163 -2.40 -9.38 0.37
N PHE A 164 -2.05 -9.15 -0.91
CA PHE A 164 -3.04 -8.94 -1.98
C PHE A 164 -3.91 -10.19 -2.18
N GLN A 165 -3.30 -11.38 -2.23
CA GLN A 165 -4.03 -12.64 -2.33
C GLN A 165 -4.98 -12.85 -1.15
N GLU A 166 -4.52 -12.61 0.08
CA GLU A 166 -5.36 -12.72 1.27
C GLU A 166 -6.56 -11.76 1.19
N SER A 167 -6.36 -10.55 0.69
CA SER A 167 -7.44 -9.58 0.48
C SER A 167 -8.47 -10.07 -0.54
N ILE A 168 -8.02 -10.66 -1.67
CA ILE A 168 -8.89 -11.26 -2.69
C ILE A 168 -9.74 -12.38 -2.08
N LEU A 169 -9.11 -13.25 -1.27
CA LEU A 169 -9.77 -14.38 -0.62
C LEU A 169 -10.81 -13.92 0.41
N LYS A 170 -10.47 -12.93 1.26
CA LYS A 170 -11.40 -12.34 2.23
C LYS A 170 -12.63 -11.73 1.55
N ALA A 171 -12.45 -11.11 0.39
CA ALA A 171 -13.54 -10.53 -0.39
C ALA A 171 -14.34 -11.57 -1.21
N LYS A 172 -13.92 -12.85 -1.23
CA LYS A 172 -14.52 -13.92 -2.05
C LYS A 172 -14.63 -13.54 -3.53
N LEU A 173 -13.64 -12.80 -4.03
CA LEU A 173 -13.73 -12.16 -5.34
C LEU A 173 -13.85 -13.19 -6.49
N PHE A 174 -13.24 -14.37 -6.35
CA PHE A 174 -13.38 -15.43 -7.34
C PHE A 174 -14.83 -15.87 -7.52
N SER A 175 -15.56 -16.10 -6.42
CA SER A 175 -16.98 -16.49 -6.48
C SER A 175 -17.85 -15.39 -7.07
N ILE A 176 -17.51 -14.12 -6.83
CA ILE A 176 -18.21 -12.97 -7.43
C ILE A 176 -17.96 -12.93 -8.93
N LEU A 177 -16.71 -13.09 -9.37
CA LEU A 177 -16.38 -13.11 -10.80
C LEU A 177 -17.04 -14.30 -11.52
N GLU A 178 -17.06 -15.48 -10.87
CA GLU A 178 -17.73 -16.67 -11.38
C GLU A 178 -19.24 -16.45 -11.55
N SER A 179 -19.92 -15.85 -10.57
CA SER A 179 -21.36 -15.55 -10.71
C SER A 179 -21.64 -14.52 -11.80
N GLN A 180 -20.78 -13.50 -11.95
CA GLN A 180 -20.89 -12.53 -13.06
C GLN A 180 -20.72 -13.19 -14.43
N LEU A 181 -19.91 -14.24 -14.53
CA LEU A 181 -19.71 -15.00 -15.77
C LEU A 181 -20.89 -15.94 -16.07
N CYS A 182 -21.43 -16.62 -15.05
CA CYS A 182 -22.37 -17.74 -15.20
C CYS A 182 -23.86 -17.37 -15.04
N GLU A 183 -24.23 -16.42 -14.17
CA GLU A 183 -25.64 -16.16 -13.78
C GLU A 183 -26.29 -15.01 -14.57
N SER A 184 -25.63 -14.53 -15.63
CA SER A 184 -26.06 -13.33 -16.33
C SER A 184 -27.05 -13.64 -17.46
N ASP A 185 -28.31 -13.81 -17.07
CA ASP A 185 -29.48 -13.67 -17.95
C ASP A 185 -29.97 -12.20 -18.02
N GLN A 186 -29.45 -11.33 -17.15
CA GLN A 186 -29.87 -9.92 -16.98
C GLN A 186 -28.77 -8.88 -17.32
N TRP A 187 -27.78 -9.26 -18.18
CA TRP A 187 -26.56 -8.50 -18.60
C TRP A 187 -25.43 -8.45 -17.56
N PRO A 188 -24.16 -8.69 -17.97
CA PRO A 188 -23.34 -7.66 -18.60
C PRO A 188 -23.19 -7.80 -20.12
N THR A 189 -22.75 -6.71 -20.77
CA THR A 189 -22.32 -6.74 -22.18
C THR A 189 -21.27 -7.82 -22.41
N SER A 190 -21.11 -8.26 -23.67
CA SER A 190 -20.02 -9.16 -24.05
C SER A 190 -18.65 -8.65 -23.56
N ARG A 191 -18.46 -7.32 -23.49
CA ARG A 191 -17.23 -6.65 -23.05
C ARG A 191 -16.91 -6.91 -21.58
N VAL A 192 -17.86 -6.73 -20.66
CA VAL A 192 -17.63 -6.99 -19.23
C VAL A 192 -17.49 -8.48 -18.96
N LYS A 193 -18.27 -9.34 -19.63
CA LYS A 193 -18.12 -10.81 -19.51
C LYS A 193 -16.74 -11.29 -19.99
N GLU A 194 -16.28 -10.78 -21.13
CA GLU A 194 -14.94 -11.08 -21.64
C GLU A 194 -13.86 -10.62 -20.65
N ARG A 195 -14.03 -9.44 -20.05
CA ARG A 195 -13.09 -8.95 -19.04
C ARG A 195 -13.08 -9.84 -17.80
N VAL A 196 -14.24 -10.14 -17.21
CA VAL A 196 -14.36 -11.07 -16.08
C VAL A 196 -13.68 -12.42 -16.38
N ALA A 197 -13.84 -12.96 -17.59
CA ALA A 197 -13.14 -14.18 -18.00
C ALA A 197 -11.61 -14.01 -18.01
N ARG A 198 -11.09 -12.87 -18.49
CA ARG A 198 -9.65 -12.55 -18.43
C ARG A 198 -9.17 -12.40 -16.99
N ASP A 199 -9.94 -11.76 -16.12
CA ASP A 199 -9.61 -11.57 -14.70
C ASP A 199 -9.53 -12.90 -13.96
N ILE A 200 -10.43 -13.85 -14.25
CA ILE A 200 -10.37 -15.23 -13.74
C ILE A 200 -9.08 -15.92 -14.22
N VAL A 201 -8.74 -15.81 -15.51
CA VAL A 201 -7.47 -16.36 -16.02
C VAL A 201 -6.27 -15.69 -15.35
N GLY A 202 -6.32 -14.37 -15.15
CA GLY A 202 -5.31 -13.60 -14.44
C GLY A 202 -5.12 -14.08 -13.01
N LEU A 203 -6.22 -14.29 -12.28
CA LEU A 203 -6.23 -14.86 -10.93
C LEU A 203 -5.58 -16.24 -10.88
N VAL A 204 -5.92 -17.14 -11.81
CA VAL A 204 -5.33 -18.48 -11.87
C VAL A 204 -3.82 -18.40 -12.12
N ARG A 205 -3.35 -17.50 -12.99
CA ARG A 205 -1.92 -17.27 -13.25
C ARG A 205 -1.20 -16.68 -12.04
N PHE A 206 -1.77 -15.66 -11.42
CA PHE A 206 -1.25 -15.02 -10.21
C PHE A 206 -1.05 -16.05 -9.07
N ASN A 207 -1.98 -17.00 -8.92
CA ASN A 207 -1.84 -18.08 -7.95
C ASN A 207 -0.85 -19.17 -8.39
N LYS A 208 -0.69 -19.40 -9.70
CA LYS A 208 0.30 -20.34 -10.21
C LYS A 208 1.72 -19.90 -9.83
N ASP A 209 2.01 -18.61 -9.89
CA ASP A 209 3.34 -18.07 -9.60
C ASP A 209 3.80 -18.31 -8.14
N VAL A 210 2.86 -18.57 -7.21
CA VAL A 210 3.14 -19.03 -5.83
C VAL A 210 3.85 -20.39 -5.81
N LEU A 211 3.55 -21.25 -6.79
CA LEU A 211 4.07 -22.61 -6.85
C LEU A 211 5.41 -22.72 -7.58
N VAL A 212 5.82 -21.68 -8.31
CA VAL A 212 7.04 -21.71 -9.15
C VAL A 212 8.22 -21.01 -8.47
N ASP A 213 7.99 -20.01 -7.62
CA ASP A 213 9.04 -19.33 -6.84
C ASP A 213 9.54 -20.13 -5.61
N LEU A 214 9.04 -21.36 -5.42
CA LEU A 214 9.41 -22.27 -4.32
C LEU A 214 10.48 -23.32 -4.70
N VAL A 215 11.08 -23.23 -5.89
CA VAL A 215 12.09 -24.17 -6.41
C VAL A 215 13.47 -23.54 -6.50
#